data_AF-A0A6L5Z1Z5-F1
#
_entry.id   AF-A0A6L5Z1Z5-F1
#
_cell.length_a   1.000
_cell.length_b   1.000
_cell.length_c   1.000
_cell.angle_alpha   90.00
_cell.angle_beta   90.00
_cell.angle_gamma   90.00
#
_symmetry.space_group_name_H-M   'P 1'
#
loop_
_entity.id
_entity.type
_entity.pdbx_description
1 polymer ?
#
loop_
_entity_poly.entity_id
_entity_poly.type
_entity_poly.pdbx_seq_one_letter_code
_entity_poly.pdbx_strand_id
1 'polypeptide(L)'
;MRRFPKRLWLPVILRVWPPARLWYRSWGLRLEGRPADEVWYFAFGANMNDSVFLGRRKMKPLEWRVGRAPGYRLRFNLHGRPKGLSAPANIAPAPGEEVRGVLYRMTCRDVVWLHSTEGVPGWRYYPVWLDVEDRDGDRLRAYSLIADGLPEDGNPSLRHITLIREGAIQRDLPGLWDR
;
A
#
# COMPACT_ATOMS: atom_id res chain seq x y z
N MET A 1 0.66 -24.23 9.03
CA MET A 1 2.01 -23.65 9.23
C MET A 1 1.92 -22.43 10.15
N ARG A 2 2.66 -22.46 11.25
CA ARG A 2 2.50 -21.72 12.53
C ARG A 2 2.07 -20.25 12.43
N ARG A 3 0.93 -19.91 13.07
CA ARG A 3 0.64 -18.55 13.54
C ARG A 3 1.60 -18.24 14.71
N PHE A 4 2.85 -17.91 14.42
CA PHE A 4 3.72 -17.28 15.42
C PHE A 4 3.00 -16.04 15.95
N PRO A 5 3.01 -15.76 17.26
CA PRO A 5 2.26 -14.66 17.84
C PRO A 5 2.86 -13.34 17.35
N LYS A 6 2.35 -12.84 16.20
CA LYS A 6 2.69 -11.56 15.57
C LYS A 6 2.74 -10.42 16.60
N ARG A 7 1.90 -10.51 17.63
CA ARG A 7 1.77 -9.54 18.73
C ARG A 7 3.02 -9.38 19.61
N LEU A 8 3.86 -10.40 19.77
CA LEU A 8 4.96 -10.36 20.76
C LEU A 8 6.26 -9.77 20.19
N TRP A 9 6.56 -10.01 18.90
CA TRP A 9 7.85 -9.64 18.29
C TRP A 9 7.81 -8.38 17.43
N LEU A 10 6.63 -8.01 16.89
CA LEU A 10 6.45 -6.75 16.15
C LEU A 10 6.98 -5.53 16.91
N PRO A 11 6.65 -5.32 18.21
CA PRO A 11 7.10 -4.14 18.95
C PRO A 11 8.62 -4.04 19.07
N VAL A 12 9.32 -5.18 19.11
CA VAL A 12 10.78 -5.25 19.25
C VAL A 12 11.46 -4.90 17.93
N ILE A 13 10.99 -5.48 16.82
CA ILE A 13 11.47 -5.18 15.47
C ILE A 13 11.19 -3.71 15.10
N LEU A 14 10.03 -3.18 15.49
CA LEU A 14 9.64 -1.78 15.24
C LEU A 14 10.38 -0.75 16.13
N ARG A 15 11.07 -1.21 17.18
CA ARG A 15 11.84 -0.36 18.10
C ARG A 15 13.34 -0.36 17.83
N VAL A 16 13.88 -1.42 17.21
CA VAL A 16 15.33 -1.59 17.04
C VAL A 16 15.64 -1.81 15.55
N TRP A 17 16.35 -0.86 14.94
CA TRP A 17 16.57 -0.80 13.48
C TRP A 17 17.41 -1.95 12.90
N PRO A 18 18.53 -2.39 13.53
CA PRO A 18 19.31 -3.50 12.99
C PRO A 18 18.56 -4.85 12.92
N PRO A 19 17.78 -5.29 13.95
CA PRO A 19 16.89 -6.45 13.83
C PRO A 19 15.84 -6.32 12.73
N ALA A 20 15.27 -5.13 12.50
CA ALA A 20 14.35 -4.89 11.39
C ALA A 20 15.03 -5.12 10.04
N ARG A 21 16.25 -4.59 9.85
CA ARG A 21 17.03 -4.83 8.64
C ARG A 21 17.34 -6.31 8.43
N LEU A 22 17.72 -7.03 9.49
CA LEU A 22 18.01 -8.46 9.40
C LEU A 22 16.76 -9.26 9.01
N TRP A 23 15.61 -8.94 9.60
CA TRP A 23 14.34 -9.53 9.24
C TRP A 23 13.96 -9.25 7.79
N TYR A 24 14.08 -8.02 7.30
CA TYR A 24 13.80 -7.71 5.89
C TYR A 24 14.74 -8.49 4.96
N ARG A 25 16.03 -8.56 5.29
CA ARG A 25 17.03 -9.32 4.52
C ARG A 25 16.71 -10.80 4.45
N SER A 26 16.17 -11.42 5.51
CA SER A 26 15.78 -12.83 5.47
C SER A 26 14.61 -13.10 4.52
N TRP A 27 13.87 -12.07 4.12
CA TRP A 27 12.80 -12.12 3.12
C TRP A 27 13.23 -11.57 1.76
N GLY A 28 14.53 -11.32 1.54
CA GLY A 28 15.06 -10.75 0.30
C GLY A 28 14.75 -9.27 0.09
N LEU A 29 14.18 -8.59 1.10
CA LEU A 29 13.87 -7.17 1.05
C LEU A 29 15.02 -6.34 1.63
N ARG A 30 15.16 -5.10 1.14
CA ARG A 30 16.10 -4.12 1.70
C ARG A 30 15.33 -3.02 2.42
N LEU A 31 15.68 -2.79 3.68
CA LEU A 31 15.24 -1.64 4.46
C LEU A 31 16.41 -0.65 4.52
N GLU A 32 16.46 0.23 3.53
CA GLU A 32 17.49 1.26 3.40
C GLU A 32 17.12 2.52 4.21
N GLY A 33 18.09 3.40 4.43
CA GLY A 33 17.87 4.63 5.19
C GLY A 33 17.87 4.47 6.71
N ARG A 34 17.81 5.62 7.39
CA ARG A 34 17.64 5.77 8.83
C ARG A 34 16.15 5.82 9.17
N PRO A 35 15.75 5.48 10.41
CA PRO A 35 14.34 5.50 10.79
C PRO A 35 13.59 6.81 10.51
N ALA A 36 14.30 7.94 10.56
CA ALA A 36 13.75 9.28 10.36
C ALA A 36 13.79 9.77 8.90
N ASP A 37 14.43 9.03 8.00
CA ASP A 37 14.45 9.41 6.58
C ASP A 37 13.02 9.36 6.03
N GLU A 38 12.70 10.30 5.15
CA GLU A 38 11.35 10.44 4.60
C GLU A 38 11.20 9.71 3.27
N VAL A 39 10.00 9.24 3.02
CA VAL A 39 9.64 8.50 1.81
C VAL A 39 8.17 8.71 1.47
N TRP A 40 7.88 8.67 0.17
CA TRP A 40 6.52 8.69 -0.34
C TRP A 40 5.97 7.27 -0.51
N TYR A 41 4.77 7.04 0.02
CA TYR A 41 3.97 5.84 -0.20
C TYR A 41 2.77 6.15 -1.09
N PHE A 42 2.58 5.39 -2.16
CA PHE A 42 1.44 5.52 -3.05
C PHE A 42 0.35 4.49 -2.69
N ALA A 43 -0.79 4.98 -2.22
CA ALA A 43 -1.98 4.18 -1.92
C ALA A 43 -3.01 4.27 -3.04
N PHE A 44 -3.41 3.13 -3.61
CA PHE A 44 -4.44 3.03 -4.65
C PHE A 44 -5.66 2.18 -4.24
N GLY A 45 -5.66 1.66 -3.02
CA GLY A 45 -6.68 0.75 -2.50
C GLY A 45 -7.34 1.26 -1.22
N ALA A 46 -7.70 0.35 -0.31
CA ALA A 46 -8.38 0.70 0.94
C ALA A 46 -7.59 1.69 1.82
N ASN A 47 -6.26 1.78 1.68
CA ASN A 47 -5.42 2.77 2.38
C ASN A 47 -5.63 4.22 1.90
N MET A 48 -6.44 4.46 0.86
CA MET A 48 -6.90 5.82 0.54
C MET A 48 -7.93 6.35 1.54
N ASN A 49 -8.63 5.45 2.26
CA ASN A 49 -9.68 5.80 3.20
C ASN A 49 -9.12 6.09 4.60
N ASP A 50 -9.57 7.18 5.23
CA ASP A 50 -9.09 7.62 6.53
C ASP A 50 -9.39 6.63 7.66
N SER A 51 -10.56 5.98 7.64
CA SER A 51 -10.93 4.97 8.64
C SER A 51 -9.98 3.76 8.61
N VAL A 52 -9.36 3.51 7.45
CA VAL A 52 -8.37 2.46 7.27
C VAL A 52 -6.99 2.98 7.63
N PHE A 53 -6.50 4.00 6.93
CA PHE A 53 -5.11 4.46 7.02
C PHE A 53 -4.82 5.14 8.36
N LEU A 54 -5.63 6.12 8.75
CA LEU A 54 -5.49 6.81 10.03
C LEU A 54 -6.13 6.00 11.17
N GLY A 55 -7.27 5.37 10.91
CA GLY A 55 -8.06 4.65 11.90
C GLY A 55 -7.52 3.27 12.26
N ARG A 56 -7.62 2.30 11.35
CA ARG A 56 -7.25 0.89 11.60
C ARG A 56 -5.73 0.70 11.66
N ARG A 57 -5.01 1.34 10.75
CA ARG A 57 -3.56 1.22 10.59
C ARG A 57 -2.82 2.16 11.52
N LYS A 58 -3.47 3.18 12.09
CA LYS A 58 -2.88 4.15 13.02
C LYS A 58 -1.72 4.94 12.40
N MET A 59 -1.76 5.15 11.09
CA MET A 59 -0.76 5.96 10.38
C MET A 59 -0.94 7.44 10.73
N LYS A 60 0.16 8.20 10.68
CA LYS A 60 0.19 9.65 10.83
C LYS A 60 1.14 10.21 9.75
N PRO A 61 0.67 10.40 8.51
CA PRO A 61 1.53 10.93 7.46
C PRO A 61 1.98 12.35 7.81
N LEU A 62 3.20 12.70 7.42
CA LEU A 62 3.74 14.06 7.53
C LEU A 62 3.01 15.01 6.59
N GLU A 63 2.61 14.49 5.43
CA GLU A 63 1.90 15.20 4.38
C GLU A 63 1.15 14.19 3.50
N TRP A 64 0.12 14.64 2.80
CA TRP A 64 -0.51 13.85 1.76
C TRP A 64 -0.85 14.70 0.53
N ARG A 65 -0.86 14.07 -0.65
CA ARG A 65 -1.27 14.66 -1.93
C ARG A 65 -2.09 13.67 -2.73
N VAL A 66 -2.90 14.18 -3.65
CA VAL A 66 -3.45 13.34 -4.74
C VAL A 66 -2.35 13.12 -5.77
N GLY A 67 -2.29 11.91 -6.33
CA GLY A 67 -1.35 11.62 -7.41
C GLY A 67 -1.82 10.46 -8.28
N ARG A 68 -1.02 10.16 -9.30
CA ARG A 68 -1.24 9.08 -10.26
C ARG A 68 0.03 8.30 -10.55
N ALA A 69 -0.13 7.02 -10.85
CA ALA A 69 0.91 6.14 -11.35
C ALA A 69 0.65 5.85 -12.84
N PRO A 70 1.30 6.55 -13.78
CA PRO A 70 1.17 6.29 -15.21
C PRO A 70 1.79 4.95 -15.61
N GLY A 71 1.23 4.29 -16.62
CA GLY A 71 1.68 2.98 -17.10
C GLY A 71 1.20 1.80 -16.25
N TYR A 72 0.21 2.02 -15.40
CA TYR A 72 -0.39 0.99 -14.54
C TYR A 72 -1.91 1.00 -14.65
N ARG A 73 -2.53 -0.14 -14.37
CA ARG A 73 -3.97 -0.27 -14.21
C ARG A 73 -4.35 -0.93 -12.89
N LEU A 74 -5.52 -0.58 -12.37
CA LEU A 74 -6.09 -1.19 -11.18
C LEU A 74 -6.61 -2.58 -11.52
N ARG A 75 -6.32 -3.56 -10.66
CA ARG A 75 -6.74 -4.96 -10.79
C ARG A 75 -7.37 -5.43 -9.50
N PHE A 76 -8.27 -6.39 -9.60
CA PHE A 76 -8.85 -7.10 -8.47
C PHE A 76 -8.55 -8.59 -8.63
N ASN A 77 -7.27 -8.93 -8.78
CA ASN A 77 -6.83 -10.29 -9.12
C ASN A 77 -6.18 -11.04 -7.95
N LEU A 78 -6.48 -10.66 -6.71
CA LEU A 78 -5.92 -11.31 -5.54
C LEU A 78 -6.91 -12.26 -4.87
N HIS A 79 -6.41 -13.38 -4.36
CA HIS A 79 -7.20 -14.21 -3.47
C HIS A 79 -7.49 -13.44 -2.18
N GLY A 80 -8.74 -13.04 -1.96
CA GLY A 80 -9.17 -12.55 -0.66
C GLY A 80 -9.40 -13.68 0.34
N ARG A 81 -9.85 -13.27 1.52
CA ARG A 81 -10.20 -14.18 2.61
C ARG A 81 -11.60 -13.79 3.11
N PRO A 82 -12.60 -14.68 3.01
CA PRO A 82 -12.55 -16.04 2.45
C PRO A 82 -12.23 -16.07 0.94
N LYS A 83 -11.65 -17.18 0.44
CA LYS A 83 -11.34 -17.33 -0.98
C LYS A 83 -12.62 -17.19 -1.82
N GLY A 84 -12.54 -16.50 -2.95
CA GLY A 84 -13.66 -16.32 -3.88
C GLY A 84 -14.70 -15.25 -3.49
N LEU A 85 -14.66 -14.73 -2.25
CA LEU A 85 -15.67 -13.78 -1.75
C LEU A 85 -15.18 -12.32 -1.69
N SER A 86 -13.90 -12.11 -1.96
CA SER A 86 -13.30 -10.79 -1.96
C SER A 86 -12.05 -10.85 -2.81
N ALA A 87 -11.91 -9.96 -3.76
CA ALA A 87 -10.65 -9.73 -4.43
C ALA A 87 -10.12 -8.35 -4.02
N PRO A 88 -9.05 -8.29 -3.21
CA PRO A 88 -8.40 -7.02 -2.88
C PRO A 88 -7.80 -6.35 -4.12
N ALA A 89 -7.64 -5.04 -4.02
CA ALA A 89 -7.02 -4.24 -5.06
C ALA A 89 -5.53 -4.57 -5.20
N ASN A 90 -5.06 -4.52 -6.44
CA ASN A 90 -3.68 -4.66 -6.87
C ASN A 90 -3.46 -3.73 -8.07
N ILE A 91 -2.23 -3.59 -8.53
CA ILE A 91 -1.94 -2.91 -9.81
C ILE A 91 -1.05 -3.78 -10.68
N ALA A 92 -1.16 -3.60 -11.99
CA ALA A 92 -0.32 -4.28 -12.97
C ALA A 92 0.14 -3.30 -14.05
N PRO A 93 1.32 -3.52 -14.68
CA PRO A 93 1.75 -2.72 -15.82
C PRO A 93 0.71 -2.73 -16.94
N ALA A 94 0.42 -1.54 -17.47
CA ALA A 94 -0.51 -1.31 -18.57
C ALA A 94 -0.13 0.03 -19.25
N PRO A 95 0.71 -0.02 -20.31
CA PRO A 95 1.11 1.18 -21.04
C PRO A 95 -0.11 1.97 -21.55
N GLY A 96 -0.12 3.29 -21.32
CA GLY A 96 -1.23 4.17 -21.71
C GLY A 96 -2.38 4.25 -20.71
N GLU A 97 -2.39 3.41 -19.67
CA GLU A 97 -3.32 3.52 -18.54
C GLU A 97 -2.68 4.26 -17.36
N GLU A 98 -3.49 4.71 -16.41
CA GLU A 98 -3.03 5.29 -15.15
C GLU A 98 -3.88 4.81 -13.97
N VAL A 99 -3.24 4.69 -12.80
CA VAL A 99 -3.93 4.48 -11.53
C VAL A 99 -3.85 5.74 -10.71
N ARG A 100 -5.01 6.24 -10.28
CA ARG A 100 -5.09 7.38 -9.35
C ARG A 100 -5.07 6.90 -7.92
N GLY A 101 -4.47 7.69 -7.04
CA GLY A 101 -4.28 7.33 -5.65
C GLY A 101 -3.91 8.52 -4.78
N VAL A 102 -3.47 8.18 -3.58
CA VAL A 102 -3.04 9.13 -2.55
C VAL A 102 -1.57 8.88 -2.26
N LEU A 103 -0.79 9.94 -2.34
CA LEU A 103 0.60 9.99 -1.92
C LEU A 103 0.65 10.37 -0.45
N TYR A 104 1.32 9.58 0.37
CA TYR A 104 1.56 9.86 1.78
C TYR A 104 3.05 9.99 2.04
N ARG A 105 3.49 11.15 2.55
CA ARG A 105 4.86 11.34 3.03
C ARG A 105 4.96 10.80 4.44
N MET A 106 5.92 9.92 4.69
CA MET A 106 6.09 9.26 5.97
C MET A 106 7.57 8.94 6.24
N THR A 107 7.88 8.59 7.49
CA THR A 107 9.24 8.17 7.84
C THR A 107 9.47 6.70 7.47
N CYS A 108 10.73 6.28 7.27
CA CYS A 108 11.06 4.87 7.10
C CYS A 108 10.58 4.01 8.28
N ARG A 109 10.48 4.56 9.48
CA ARG A 109 9.86 3.87 10.63
C ARG A 109 8.38 3.59 10.42
N ASP A 110 7.63 4.55 9.88
CA ASP A 110 6.21 4.39 9.55
C ASP A 110 6.01 3.34 8.46
N VAL A 111 6.95 3.22 7.51
CA VAL A 111 6.94 2.15 6.51
C VAL A 111 6.98 0.77 7.16
N VAL A 112 7.90 0.56 8.12
CA VAL A 112 8.00 -0.74 8.82
C VAL A 112 6.70 -1.03 9.57
N TRP A 113 6.10 0.00 10.18
CA TRP A 113 4.80 -0.14 10.83
C TRP A 113 3.70 -0.52 9.83
N LEU A 114 3.56 0.21 8.72
CA LEU A 114 2.58 -0.07 7.67
C LEU A 114 2.73 -1.51 7.14
N HIS A 115 3.95 -1.89 6.77
CA HIS A 115 4.30 -3.24 6.32
C HIS A 115 3.81 -4.29 7.31
N SER A 116 4.08 -4.10 8.60
CA SER A 116 3.66 -5.05 9.63
C SER A 116 2.13 -5.25 9.69
N THR A 117 1.35 -4.20 9.41
CA THR A 117 -0.11 -4.24 9.38
C THR A 117 -0.70 -4.82 8.09
N GLU A 118 0.04 -4.74 6.97
CA GLU A 118 -0.29 -5.37 5.68
C GLU A 118 0.24 -6.80 5.57
N GLY A 119 1.07 -7.23 6.53
CA GLY A 119 1.67 -8.57 6.56
C GLY A 119 2.95 -8.68 5.73
N VAL A 120 3.70 -7.58 5.62
CA VAL A 120 5.02 -7.45 4.99
C VAL A 120 6.09 -7.30 6.08
N PRO A 121 7.28 -7.91 5.93
CA PRO A 121 7.61 -8.96 4.97
C PRO A 121 6.70 -10.19 5.12
N GLY A 122 6.31 -10.75 3.98
CA GLY A 122 5.41 -11.91 3.89
C GLY A 122 5.16 -12.27 2.43
N TRP A 123 4.48 -13.40 2.21
CA TRP A 123 4.28 -13.95 0.87
C TRP A 123 3.23 -13.20 0.04
N ARG A 124 2.45 -12.31 0.64
CA ARG A 124 1.28 -11.72 -0.04
C ARG A 124 1.65 -10.49 -0.85
N TYR A 125 2.28 -9.51 -0.21
CA TYR A 125 2.66 -8.26 -0.85
C TYR A 125 4.15 -8.04 -0.74
N TYR A 126 4.73 -7.41 -1.75
CA TYR A 126 6.10 -6.92 -1.75
C TYR A 126 6.14 -5.43 -2.12
N PRO A 127 7.11 -4.68 -1.57
CA PRO A 127 7.29 -3.29 -1.92
C PRO A 127 7.88 -3.16 -3.34
N VAL A 128 7.35 -2.22 -4.10
CA VAL A 128 7.90 -1.80 -5.41
C VAL A 128 8.05 -0.29 -5.42
N TRP A 129 9.02 0.22 -6.18
CA TRP A 129 9.13 1.66 -6.46
C TRP A 129 8.41 1.98 -7.76
N LEU A 130 7.62 3.04 -7.74
CA LEU A 130 6.84 3.56 -8.86
C LEU A 130 7.28 5.00 -9.11
N ASP A 131 7.31 5.36 -10.39
CA ASP A 131 7.32 6.76 -10.79
C ASP A 131 5.86 7.25 -10.80
N VAL A 132 5.60 8.31 -10.06
CA VAL A 132 4.26 8.88 -9.87
C VAL A 132 4.29 10.37 -10.11
N GLU A 133 3.14 10.91 -10.48
CA GLU A 133 2.92 12.35 -10.66
C GLU A 133 1.94 12.83 -9.61
N ASP A 134 2.22 13.93 -8.93
CA ASP A 134 1.24 14.58 -8.05
C ASP A 134 0.25 15.45 -8.84
N ARG A 135 -0.63 16.18 -8.13
CA ARG A 135 -1.67 16.99 -8.78
C ARG A 135 -1.11 18.10 -9.69
N ASP A 136 0.09 18.57 -9.39
CA ASP A 136 0.73 19.68 -10.08
C ASP A 136 1.55 19.18 -11.29
N GLY A 137 1.62 17.86 -11.48
CA GLY A 137 2.38 17.20 -12.53
C GLY A 137 3.83 16.92 -12.14
N ASP A 138 4.21 17.18 -10.89
CA ASP A 138 5.56 16.93 -10.41
C ASP A 138 5.82 15.43 -10.30
N ARG A 139 6.90 14.97 -10.94
CA ARG A 139 7.33 13.58 -10.91
C ARG A 139 8.14 13.30 -9.67
N LEU A 140 7.74 12.25 -8.95
CA LEU A 140 8.47 11.76 -7.79
C LEU A 140 8.48 10.23 -7.75
N ARG A 141 9.36 9.69 -6.93
CA ARG A 141 9.46 8.26 -6.65
C ARG A 141 8.68 7.94 -5.39
N ALA A 142 7.71 7.05 -5.49
CA ALA A 142 6.97 6.55 -4.35
C ALA A 142 7.03 5.02 -4.33
N TYR A 143 7.10 4.42 -3.15
CA TYR A 143 6.91 2.98 -3.07
C TYR A 143 5.43 2.64 -2.94
N SER A 144 5.05 1.44 -3.38
CA SER A 144 3.73 0.88 -3.14
C SER A 144 3.84 -0.61 -2.81
N LEU A 145 2.71 -1.23 -2.46
CA LEU A 145 2.62 -2.65 -2.14
C LEU A 145 1.83 -3.37 -3.22
N ILE A 146 2.50 -4.26 -3.96
CA ILE A 146 1.93 -5.09 -5.03
C ILE A 146 2.00 -6.55 -4.61
N ALA A 147 1.13 -7.38 -5.18
CA ALA A 147 1.15 -8.82 -5.04
C ALA A 147 1.18 -9.50 -6.42
N ASP A 148 1.67 -10.75 -6.46
CA ASP A 148 1.51 -11.59 -7.64
C ASP A 148 0.03 -11.96 -7.79
N GLY A 149 -0.57 -11.44 -8.85
CA GLY A 149 -1.99 -11.57 -9.12
C GLY A 149 -2.33 -12.76 -9.99
N LEU A 150 -3.59 -13.18 -9.93
CA LEU A 150 -4.17 -14.12 -10.86
C LEU A 150 -4.27 -13.51 -12.28
N PRO A 151 -4.34 -14.35 -13.33
CA PRO A 151 -4.55 -13.87 -14.70
C PRO A 151 -5.87 -13.08 -14.84
N GLU A 152 -6.90 -13.54 -14.14
CA GLU A 152 -8.24 -12.95 -14.15
C GLU A 152 -8.55 -12.15 -12.89
N ASP A 153 -9.37 -11.13 -13.05
CA ASP A 153 -9.93 -10.39 -11.93
C ASP A 153 -11.10 -11.16 -11.31
N GLY A 154 -11.19 -11.12 -9.99
CA GLY A 154 -12.36 -11.53 -9.24
C GLY A 154 -13.15 -10.32 -8.76
N ASN A 155 -14.26 -10.58 -8.08
CA ASN A 155 -15.11 -9.52 -7.56
C ASN A 155 -14.58 -8.98 -6.22
N PRO A 156 -14.31 -7.68 -6.09
CA PRO A 156 -14.10 -7.09 -4.76
C PRO A 156 -15.39 -7.24 -3.94
N SER A 157 -15.24 -7.38 -2.62
CA SER A 157 -16.41 -7.37 -1.76
C SER A 157 -17.01 -5.97 -1.70
N LEU A 158 -18.33 -5.86 -1.47
CA LEU A 158 -19.01 -4.57 -1.30
C LEU A 158 -18.29 -3.69 -0.28
N ARG A 159 -17.93 -4.25 0.88
CA ARG A 159 -17.14 -3.55 1.90
C ARG A 159 -15.83 -2.98 1.34
N HIS A 160 -15.10 -3.74 0.53
CA HIS A 160 -13.79 -3.31 0.00
C HIS A 160 -13.94 -2.21 -1.04
N ILE A 161 -14.88 -2.34 -1.98
CA ILE A 161 -15.11 -1.31 -2.99
C ILE A 161 -15.68 -0.02 -2.36
N THR A 162 -16.53 -0.12 -1.33
CA THR A 162 -17.00 1.04 -0.56
C THR A 162 -15.84 1.81 0.07
N LEU A 163 -14.85 1.12 0.66
CA LEU A 163 -13.69 1.78 1.25
C LEU A 163 -12.85 2.51 0.20
N ILE A 164 -12.60 1.89 -0.95
CA ILE A 164 -11.91 2.55 -2.07
C ILE A 164 -12.70 3.79 -2.50
N ARG A 165 -14.02 3.65 -2.63
CA ARG A 165 -14.91 4.71 -3.05
C ARG A 165 -14.90 5.91 -2.12
N GLU A 166 -15.20 5.67 -0.86
CA GLU A 166 -15.16 6.70 0.18
C GLU A 166 -13.78 7.34 0.29
N GLY A 167 -12.70 6.56 0.17
CA GLY A 167 -11.34 7.09 0.19
C GLY A 167 -11.06 8.02 -0.98
N ALA A 168 -11.50 7.67 -2.20
CA ALA A 168 -11.35 8.56 -3.34
C ALA A 168 -12.21 9.83 -3.21
N ILE A 169 -13.41 9.75 -2.63
CA ILE A 169 -14.27 10.92 -2.35
C ILE A 169 -13.64 11.83 -1.28
N GLN A 170 -13.16 11.27 -0.16
CA GLN A 170 -12.50 12.01 0.92
C GLN A 170 -11.30 12.83 0.45
N ARG A 171 -10.69 12.41 -0.66
CA ARG A 171 -9.46 12.96 -1.21
C ARG A 171 -9.66 13.69 -2.52
N ASP A 172 -10.91 13.86 -2.94
CA ASP A 172 -11.29 14.55 -4.18
C ASP A 172 -10.52 14.03 -5.41
N LEU A 173 -10.41 12.70 -5.52
CA LEU A 173 -9.73 12.07 -6.66
C LEU A 173 -10.56 12.29 -7.94
N PRO A 174 -10.03 12.97 -8.97
CA PRO A 174 -10.81 13.25 -10.18
C PRO A 174 -10.99 11.97 -11.01
N GLY A 175 -12.17 11.80 -11.63
CA GLY A 175 -12.40 10.79 -12.67
C GLY A 175 -12.80 9.38 -12.21
N LEU A 176 -12.95 9.11 -10.90
CA LEU A 176 -13.47 7.81 -10.44
C LEU A 176 -15.01 7.77 -10.32
N TRP A 177 -15.67 8.92 -10.37
CA TRP A 177 -17.12 9.08 -10.10
C TRP A 177 -17.89 9.79 -11.21
N ASP A 178 -17.20 10.34 -12.21
CA ASP A 178 -17.79 11.19 -13.24
C ASP A 178 -18.48 10.40 -14.37
N ARG A 179 -18.96 9.19 -14.09
CA ARG A 179 -19.78 8.38 -15.01
C ARG A 179 -20.89 7.64 -14.29
#